data_AF-A0A1W6JX05-F1
#
_entry.id   AF-A0A1W6JX05-F1
#
_cell.length_a   1.000
_cell.length_b   1.000
_cell.length_c   1.000
_cell.angle_alpha   90.00
_cell.angle_beta   90.00
_cell.angle_gamma   90.00
#
_symmetry.space_group_name_H-M   'P 1'
#
loop_
_entity.id
_entity.type
_entity.pdbx_description
1 polymer ?
#
loop_
_entity_poly.entity_id
_entity_poly.type
_entity_poly.pdbx_seq_one_letter_code
_entity_poly.pdbx_strand_id
1 'polypeptide(L)'
;MLYKLSQLSDLPIRDNEISLLVDSHDYMRNLNKLALLDKIHLYTLDDFLMETLELAGSLRELGVVTSINDLPESKEEKLMNDNIYLNVNITELNKETTWNIGSNIFLSDNKYIIGKDFPIPDPRTGIIGNILRKNKVVIFRKIKENEGIGELIGGKYDGEKLLIRPNRWLSDLSVINIKRNENNNKIISDVRELFCRPLGSAYIPVTEDELFSVLIKFNMRAGGFPKDCYKVLGWLD
;
A
#
# COMPACT_ATOMS: atom_id res chain seq x y z
N MET A 1 2.38 13.43 -22.48
CA MET A 1 0.92 13.67 -22.64
C MET A 1 0.24 13.08 -21.43
N LEU A 2 -0.69 13.80 -20.79
CA LEU A 2 -1.42 13.29 -19.61
C LEU A 2 -2.71 12.58 -20.06
N TYR A 3 -2.83 11.30 -19.73
CA TYR A 3 -4.00 10.48 -20.05
C TYR A 3 -4.88 10.29 -18.83
N LYS A 4 -6.17 10.03 -19.04
CA LYS A 4 -7.11 9.63 -17.97
C LYS A 4 -7.17 8.12 -17.86
N LEU A 5 -7.10 7.60 -16.64
CA LEU A 5 -7.20 6.17 -16.36
C LEU A 5 -8.53 5.58 -16.89
N SER A 6 -9.63 6.32 -16.75
CA SER A 6 -10.96 5.94 -17.26
C SER A 6 -11.02 5.72 -18.77
N GLN A 7 -10.07 6.27 -19.54
CA GLN A 7 -10.03 6.21 -21.00
C GLN A 7 -8.93 5.27 -21.53
N LEU A 8 -8.13 4.69 -20.63
CA LEU A 8 -6.90 4.04 -21.02
C LEU A 8 -7.10 2.72 -21.78
N SER A 9 -8.21 2.01 -21.53
CA SER A 9 -8.47 0.71 -22.16
C SER A 9 -8.44 0.78 -23.68
N ASP A 10 -8.96 1.88 -24.25
CA ASP A 10 -9.15 2.06 -25.69
C ASP A 10 -7.95 2.72 -26.39
N LEU A 11 -6.92 3.12 -25.64
CA LEU A 11 -5.76 3.84 -26.17
C LEU A 11 -4.58 2.91 -26.47
N PRO A 12 -4.02 2.87 -27.69
CA PRO A 12 -2.78 2.15 -27.95
C PRO A 12 -1.62 2.87 -27.24
N ILE A 13 -0.95 2.19 -26.31
CA ILE A 13 0.26 2.71 -25.66
C ILE A 13 1.45 2.30 -26.53
N ARG A 14 2.14 3.31 -27.08
CA ARG A 14 3.27 3.10 -28.02
C ARG A 14 4.63 3.35 -27.38
N ASP A 15 4.65 4.05 -26.25
CA ASP A 15 5.84 4.42 -25.51
C ASP A 15 5.97 3.54 -24.25
N ASN A 16 7.20 3.35 -23.77
CA ASN A 16 7.46 2.61 -22.52
C ASN A 16 7.22 3.45 -21.25
N GLU A 17 6.79 4.70 -21.42
CA GLU A 17 6.50 5.65 -20.35
C GLU A 17 5.15 6.34 -20.60
N ILE A 18 4.39 6.58 -19.53
CA ILE A 18 3.13 7.30 -19.60
C ILE A 18 2.87 8.15 -18.34
N SER A 19 2.14 9.24 -18.52
CA SER A 19 1.58 10.06 -17.44
C SER A 19 0.07 9.86 -17.35
N LEU A 20 -0.44 9.54 -16.16
CA LEU A 20 -1.84 9.14 -15.94
C LEU A 20 -2.48 9.88 -14.77
N LEU A 21 -3.63 10.50 -15.02
CA LEU A 21 -4.54 10.99 -14.00
C LEU A 21 -5.45 9.84 -13.55
N VAL A 22 -5.45 9.54 -12.24
CA VAL A 22 -6.32 8.53 -11.63
C VAL A 22 -7.69 9.16 -11.35
N ASP A 23 -8.64 8.88 -12.25
CA ASP A 23 -10.00 9.43 -12.24
C ASP A 23 -11.10 8.34 -12.24
N SER A 24 -10.74 7.11 -11.88
CA SER A 24 -11.64 5.95 -11.93
C SER A 24 -11.45 5.03 -10.73
N HIS A 25 -12.56 4.57 -10.17
CA HIS A 25 -12.59 3.50 -9.16
C HIS A 25 -12.28 2.13 -9.75
N ASP A 26 -12.34 1.98 -11.08
CA ASP A 26 -11.94 0.77 -11.80
C ASP A 26 -10.48 0.88 -12.26
N TYR A 27 -9.57 1.03 -11.29
CA TYR A 27 -8.14 1.14 -11.54
C TYR A 27 -7.50 -0.18 -11.96
N MET A 28 -8.19 -1.30 -11.72
CA MET A 28 -7.68 -2.64 -11.98
C MET A 28 -7.81 -3.10 -13.41
N ARG A 29 -8.85 -2.65 -14.09
CA ARG A 29 -9.08 -3.00 -15.49
C ARG A 29 -7.86 -2.73 -16.38
N ASN A 30 -7.03 -1.76 -16.02
CA ASN A 30 -5.86 -1.39 -16.81
C ASN A 30 -4.52 -1.88 -16.22
N LEU A 31 -4.49 -2.54 -15.06
CA LEU A 31 -3.24 -2.89 -14.38
C LEU A 31 -2.32 -3.76 -15.26
N ASN A 32 -2.83 -4.81 -15.89
CA ASN A 32 -2.03 -5.70 -16.74
C ASN A 32 -1.40 -4.97 -17.92
N LYS A 33 -2.11 -4.00 -18.48
CA LYS A 33 -1.62 -3.17 -19.59
C LYS A 33 -0.52 -2.23 -19.12
N LEU A 34 -0.71 -1.63 -17.95
CA LEU A 34 0.26 -0.73 -17.32
C LEU A 34 1.53 -1.45 -16.86
N ALA A 35 1.40 -2.70 -16.41
CA ALA A 35 2.52 -3.54 -15.97
C ALA A 35 3.53 -3.89 -17.08
N LEU A 36 3.20 -3.63 -18.35
CA LEU A 36 4.09 -3.83 -19.49
C LEU A 36 5.01 -2.63 -19.75
N LEU A 37 4.84 -1.52 -19.02
CA LEU A 37 5.61 -0.30 -19.17
C LEU A 37 6.83 -0.30 -18.26
N ASP A 38 7.88 0.40 -18.66
CA ASP A 38 9.07 0.57 -17.83
C ASP A 38 8.79 1.57 -16.69
N LYS A 39 7.98 2.59 -16.99
CA LYS A 39 7.79 3.74 -16.11
C LYS A 39 6.39 4.36 -16.20
N ILE A 40 5.85 4.76 -15.07
CA ILE A 40 4.53 5.41 -14.97
C ILE A 40 4.58 6.60 -14.00
N HIS A 41 4.10 7.75 -14.46
CA HIS A 41 3.85 8.93 -13.64
C HIS A 41 2.36 9.03 -13.32
N LEU A 42 1.98 8.85 -12.07
CA LEU A 42 0.59 8.97 -11.63
C LEU A 42 0.31 10.38 -11.10
N TYR A 43 -0.89 10.86 -11.35
CA TYR A 43 -1.44 12.08 -10.77
C TYR A 43 -2.74 11.71 -10.07
N THR A 44 -2.86 12.12 -8.81
CA THR A 44 -4.01 11.81 -7.96
C THR A 44 -5.03 12.95 -7.98
N LEU A 45 -6.29 12.59 -7.83
CA LEU A 45 -7.37 13.50 -7.45
C LEU A 45 -7.73 13.27 -5.97
N ASP A 46 -8.35 14.26 -5.33
CA ASP A 46 -8.62 14.23 -3.89
C ASP A 46 -9.44 13.01 -3.44
N ASP A 47 -10.46 12.65 -4.23
CA ASP A 47 -11.36 11.52 -3.94
C ASP A 47 -10.82 10.15 -4.42
N PHE A 48 -9.62 10.12 -5.03
CA PHE A 48 -9.03 8.92 -5.65
C PHE A 48 -7.70 8.51 -4.99
N LEU A 49 -7.48 8.88 -3.73
CA LEU A 49 -6.26 8.53 -3.00
C LEU A 49 -6.09 7.01 -2.90
N MET A 50 -7.16 6.31 -2.53
CA MET A 50 -7.12 4.86 -2.34
C MET A 50 -6.70 4.16 -3.64
N GLU A 51 -7.35 4.50 -4.74
CA GLU A 51 -7.11 3.97 -6.08
C GLU A 51 -5.68 4.27 -6.53
N THR A 52 -5.21 5.50 -6.29
CA THR A 52 -3.85 5.90 -6.65
C THR A 52 -2.82 5.10 -5.87
N LEU A 53 -3.00 4.95 -4.55
CA LEU A 53 -2.07 4.19 -3.72
C LEU A 53 -2.09 2.70 -4.09
N GLU A 54 -3.27 2.09 -4.30
CA GLU A 54 -3.40 0.68 -4.69
C GLU A 54 -2.78 0.41 -6.06
N LEU A 55 -3.03 1.28 -7.05
CA LEU A 55 -2.45 1.16 -8.38
C LEU A 55 -0.92 1.33 -8.32
N ALA A 56 -0.43 2.38 -7.63
CA ALA A 56 0.99 2.64 -7.51
C ALA A 56 1.74 1.51 -6.80
N GLY A 57 1.18 1.01 -5.68
CA GLY A 57 1.75 -0.12 -4.94
C GLY A 57 1.83 -1.36 -5.82
N SER A 58 0.75 -1.68 -6.54
CA SER A 58 0.71 -2.84 -7.44
C SER A 58 1.76 -2.75 -8.55
N LEU A 59 1.91 -1.58 -9.18
CA LEU A 59 2.87 -1.36 -10.25
C LEU A 59 4.32 -1.51 -9.76
N ARG A 60 4.63 -0.94 -8.58
CA ARG A 60 5.96 -1.07 -7.98
C ARG A 60 6.31 -2.50 -7.61
N GLU A 61 5.37 -3.24 -7.06
CA GLU A 61 5.51 -4.68 -6.77
C GLU A 61 5.60 -5.54 -8.04
N LEU A 62 5.19 -5.02 -9.20
CA LEU A 62 5.40 -5.65 -10.51
C LEU A 62 6.71 -5.21 -11.17
N GLY A 63 7.50 -4.35 -10.51
CA GLY A 63 8.80 -3.88 -10.99
C GLY A 63 8.75 -2.63 -11.87
N VAL A 64 7.59 -1.99 -12.02
CA VAL A 64 7.43 -0.75 -12.80
C VAL A 64 7.88 0.45 -11.97
N VAL A 65 8.73 1.31 -12.55
CA VAL A 65 9.17 2.55 -11.90
C VAL A 65 7.99 3.51 -11.83
N THR A 66 7.59 3.91 -10.61
CA THR A 66 6.35 4.68 -10.40
C THR A 66 6.59 5.91 -9.54
N SER A 67 6.10 7.07 -9.99
CA SER A 67 5.97 8.30 -9.18
C SER A 67 4.52 8.71 -9.02
N ILE A 68 4.22 9.53 -8.00
CA ILE A 68 2.90 10.16 -7.82
C ILE A 68 3.10 11.67 -7.63
N ASN A 69 2.34 12.50 -8.35
CA ASN A 69 2.35 13.97 -8.25
C ASN A 69 3.77 14.56 -8.27
N ASP A 70 4.61 14.07 -9.20
CA ASP A 70 6.01 14.49 -9.38
C ASP A 70 6.92 14.28 -8.14
N LEU A 71 6.48 13.50 -7.15
CA LEU A 71 7.34 13.05 -6.06
C LEU A 71 8.32 11.97 -6.56
N PRO A 72 9.45 11.77 -5.86
CA PRO A 72 10.50 10.88 -6.34
C PRO A 72 10.02 9.47 -6.70
N GLU A 73 10.54 8.99 -7.83
CA GLU A 73 10.24 7.68 -8.38
C GLU A 73 10.78 6.56 -7.50
N SER A 74 10.09 5.42 -7.50
CA SER A 74 10.66 4.18 -6.98
C SER A 74 9.97 2.94 -7.51
N LYS A 75 10.60 1.81 -7.24
CA LYS A 75 10.16 0.44 -7.54
C LYS A 75 10.45 -0.42 -6.31
N GLU A 76 9.69 -1.49 -6.11
CA GLU A 76 9.96 -2.43 -5.05
C GLU A 76 10.88 -3.54 -5.54
N GLU A 77 11.94 -3.81 -4.80
CA GLU A 77 12.85 -4.90 -5.13
C GLU A 77 12.32 -6.20 -4.51
N LYS A 78 12.22 -7.24 -5.34
CA LYS A 78 12.12 -8.60 -4.85
C LYS A 78 13.47 -9.01 -4.29
N LEU A 79 13.67 -8.79 -2.99
CA LEU A 79 14.76 -9.45 -2.29
C LEU A 79 14.32 -10.92 -2.12
N MET A 80 14.98 -11.84 -2.81
CA MET A 80 14.68 -13.27 -2.71
C MET A 80 14.83 -13.69 -1.25
N ASN A 81 13.70 -13.96 -0.60
CA ASN A 81 13.65 -14.62 0.69
C ASN A 81 13.16 -16.05 0.43
N ASP A 82 14.08 -17.00 0.37
CA ASP A 82 13.82 -18.40 0.00
C ASP A 82 12.97 -19.17 1.04
N ASN A 83 12.57 -18.54 2.14
CA ASN A 83 11.98 -19.20 3.31
C ASN A 83 10.48 -18.96 3.53
N ILE A 84 9.82 -18.08 2.77
CA ILE A 84 8.38 -17.80 2.97
C ILE A 84 7.60 -18.19 1.70
N TYR A 85 7.26 -19.47 1.60
CA TYR A 85 6.31 -19.97 0.61
C TYR A 85 4.88 -19.83 1.17
N LEU A 86 4.17 -18.78 0.75
CA LEU A 86 2.73 -18.66 0.99
C LEU A 86 1.99 -19.47 -0.07
N ASN A 87 1.36 -20.58 0.34
CA ASN A 87 0.54 -21.41 -0.54
C ASN A 87 -0.88 -20.82 -0.59
N VAL A 88 -1.25 -20.20 -1.71
CA VAL A 88 -2.45 -19.37 -1.81
C VAL A 88 -3.23 -19.68 -3.08
N ASN A 89 -4.50 -20.07 -2.93
CA ASN A 89 -5.47 -20.12 -4.02
C ASN A 89 -6.05 -18.73 -4.27
N ILE A 90 -6.34 -18.36 -5.52
CA ILE A 90 -6.79 -17.03 -5.94
C ILE A 90 -8.32 -17.02 -6.10
N THR A 91 -9.02 -16.06 -5.49
CA THR A 91 -10.44 -15.77 -5.77
C THR A 91 -10.65 -14.26 -5.83
N GLU A 92 -11.37 -13.77 -6.86
CA GLU A 92 -11.65 -12.35 -7.07
C GLU A 92 -12.56 -11.77 -5.96
N LEU A 93 -12.10 -10.70 -5.30
CA LEU A 93 -12.97 -9.78 -4.58
C LEU A 93 -12.78 -8.37 -5.17
N ASN A 94 -13.88 -7.78 -5.61
CA ASN A 94 -13.95 -6.64 -6.54
C ASN A 94 -13.48 -5.26 -6.01
N LYS A 95 -12.60 -5.13 -4.99
CA LYS A 95 -12.30 -3.80 -4.43
C LYS A 95 -10.85 -3.42 -4.09
N GLU A 96 -9.94 -4.33 -3.76
CA GLU A 96 -8.57 -3.96 -3.30
C GLU A 96 -7.54 -5.01 -3.73
N THR A 97 -6.37 -4.59 -4.25
CA THR A 97 -5.64 -5.41 -5.26
C THR A 97 -4.17 -5.60 -5.08
N THR A 98 -3.63 -5.03 -4.04
CA THR A 98 -2.26 -5.28 -3.66
C THR A 98 -2.08 -6.64 -3.00
N TRP A 99 -2.91 -7.65 -3.28
CA TRP A 99 -2.57 -9.07 -3.40
C TRP A 99 -3.88 -9.86 -3.49
N ASN A 100 -4.14 -10.44 -4.66
CA ASN A 100 -5.22 -11.41 -4.84
C ASN A 100 -4.83 -12.73 -4.14
N ILE A 101 -5.10 -12.80 -2.85
CA ILE A 101 -5.07 -14.05 -2.10
C ILE A 101 -6.52 -14.43 -1.87
N GLY A 102 -6.95 -15.50 -2.52
CA GLY A 102 -8.23 -16.12 -2.26
C GLY A 102 -8.35 -16.45 -0.78
N SER A 103 -9.56 -16.25 -0.29
CA SER A 103 -9.97 -16.07 1.10
C SER A 103 -9.86 -17.34 1.98
N ASN A 104 -8.75 -18.07 1.91
CA ASN A 104 -8.40 -19.18 2.80
C ASN A 104 -6.88 -19.27 3.01
N ILE A 105 -6.22 -18.21 3.50
CA ILE A 105 -4.89 -18.39 4.10
C ILE A 105 -5.08 -18.87 5.52
N PHE A 106 -4.71 -20.13 5.76
CA PHE A 106 -4.59 -20.66 7.10
C PHE A 106 -3.19 -20.32 7.63
N LEU A 107 -3.09 -19.30 8.49
CA LEU A 107 -1.85 -19.01 9.20
C LEU A 107 -1.92 -19.65 10.59
N SER A 108 -1.10 -20.69 10.79
CA SER A 108 -1.01 -21.54 11.99
C SER A 108 -2.31 -22.26 12.40
N ASP A 109 -2.21 -23.59 12.55
CA ASP A 109 -3.24 -24.49 13.12
C ASP A 109 -4.67 -24.38 12.55
N ASN A 110 -4.86 -23.93 11.31
CA ASN A 110 -6.18 -23.80 10.66
C ASN A 110 -7.20 -22.88 11.37
N LYS A 111 -6.77 -21.96 12.24
CA LYS A 111 -7.69 -21.16 13.08
C LYS A 111 -7.91 -19.72 12.64
N TYR A 112 -7.03 -19.15 11.81
CA TYR A 112 -7.11 -17.75 11.39
C TYR A 112 -7.49 -17.65 9.92
N ILE A 113 -8.61 -16.99 9.62
CA ILE A 113 -9.15 -16.79 8.28
C ILE A 113 -9.25 -15.28 7.99
N ILE A 114 -8.46 -14.80 7.02
CA ILE A 114 -8.49 -13.42 6.52
C ILE A 114 -9.87 -13.14 5.88
N GLY A 115 -10.48 -12.00 6.20
CA GLY A 115 -11.83 -11.62 5.78
C GLY A 115 -12.95 -12.09 6.74
N LYS A 116 -12.71 -13.11 7.56
CA LYS A 116 -13.64 -13.58 8.61
C LYS A 116 -13.22 -13.10 9.99
N ASP A 117 -11.98 -13.40 10.37
CA ASP A 117 -11.41 -13.04 11.68
C ASP A 117 -10.70 -11.67 11.64
N PHE A 118 -10.45 -11.18 10.43
CA PHE A 118 -9.86 -9.88 10.15
C PHE A 118 -10.71 -9.20 9.07
N PRO A 119 -11.45 -8.11 9.39
CA PRO A 119 -12.44 -7.52 8.49
C PRO A 119 -11.80 -6.62 7.42
N ILE A 120 -10.65 -7.04 6.87
CA ILE A 120 -9.91 -6.31 5.83
C ILE A 120 -9.54 -7.29 4.71
N PRO A 121 -9.71 -6.88 3.44
CA PRO A 121 -9.44 -7.73 2.28
C PRO A 121 -7.94 -7.85 1.96
N ASP A 122 -7.06 -7.01 2.53
CA ASP A 122 -5.61 -7.10 2.35
C ASP A 122 -4.98 -8.21 3.23
N PRO A 123 -4.55 -9.32 2.61
CA PRO A 123 -4.04 -10.48 3.33
C PRO A 123 -2.67 -10.26 3.98
N ARG A 124 -1.83 -9.37 3.44
CA ARG A 124 -0.48 -9.13 3.98
C ARG A 124 -0.58 -8.41 5.31
N THR A 125 -1.48 -7.44 5.34
CA THR A 125 -1.91 -6.77 6.55
C THR A 125 -2.48 -7.81 7.52
N GLY A 126 -3.35 -8.73 7.09
CA GLY A 126 -3.81 -9.87 7.91
C GLY A 126 -2.69 -10.75 8.52
N ILE A 127 -1.61 -11.07 7.77
CA ILE A 127 -0.47 -11.85 8.29
C ILE A 127 0.19 -11.15 9.47
N ILE A 128 0.49 -9.85 9.32
CA ILE A 128 1.07 -9.03 10.39
C ILE A 128 0.10 -8.90 11.56
N GLY A 129 -1.18 -8.67 11.27
CA GLY A 129 -2.26 -8.59 12.25
C GLY A 129 -2.32 -9.83 13.13
N ASN A 130 -2.33 -11.03 12.55
CA ASN A 130 -2.34 -12.28 13.30
C ASN A 130 -1.14 -12.41 14.28
N ILE A 131 0.06 -12.09 13.80
CA ILE A 131 1.27 -12.17 14.62
C ILE A 131 1.24 -11.21 15.80
N LEU A 132 0.77 -9.98 15.55
CA LEU A 132 0.62 -8.96 16.57
C LEU A 132 -0.67 -9.12 17.39
N ARG A 133 -1.50 -10.11 17.06
CA ARG A 133 -2.86 -10.29 17.61
C ARG A 133 -3.72 -9.03 17.48
N LYS A 134 -3.54 -8.32 16.38
CA LYS A 134 -4.28 -7.12 16.01
C LYS A 134 -5.30 -7.44 14.92
N ASN A 135 -6.45 -6.80 15.02
CA ASN A 135 -7.53 -6.86 14.03
C ASN A 135 -7.88 -5.48 13.45
N LYS A 136 -7.04 -4.47 13.73
CA LYS A 136 -7.26 -3.08 13.35
C LYS A 136 -6.43 -2.71 12.13
N VAL A 137 -7.01 -1.91 11.26
CA VAL A 137 -6.36 -1.39 10.05
C VAL A 137 -6.83 0.02 9.77
N VAL A 138 -5.94 0.82 9.19
CA VAL A 138 -6.24 2.14 8.66
C VAL A 138 -6.24 2.06 7.14
N ILE A 139 -7.32 2.50 6.49
CA ILE A 139 -7.42 2.59 5.04
C ILE A 139 -7.49 4.06 4.63
N PHE A 140 -6.50 4.53 3.87
CA PHE A 140 -6.47 5.90 3.33
C PHE A 140 -7.39 6.03 2.12
N ARG A 141 -8.35 6.95 2.20
CA ARG A 141 -9.42 7.08 1.19
C ARG A 141 -9.37 8.36 0.39
N LYS A 142 -8.96 9.47 1.00
CA LYS A 142 -9.02 10.78 0.34
C LYS A 142 -7.93 11.72 0.81
N ILE A 143 -7.69 12.75 0.01
CA ILE A 143 -6.81 13.85 0.33
C ILE A 143 -7.65 15.04 0.79
N LYS A 144 -7.12 15.79 1.74
CA LYS A 144 -7.56 17.13 2.03
C LYS A 144 -6.32 17.99 2.21
N GLU A 145 -6.12 18.99 1.35
CA GLU A 145 -4.91 19.81 1.35
C GLU A 145 -3.66 18.93 1.16
N ASN A 146 -2.73 18.88 2.14
CA ASN A 146 -1.54 18.02 2.11
C ASN A 146 -1.69 16.77 3.00
N GLU A 147 -2.91 16.44 3.42
CA GLU A 147 -3.17 15.37 4.37
C GLU A 147 -3.92 14.22 3.71
N GLY A 148 -3.38 13.00 3.86
CA GLY A 148 -4.09 11.77 3.59
C GLY A 148 -5.01 11.42 4.75
N ILE A 149 -6.30 11.20 4.46
CA ILE A 149 -7.33 10.89 5.45
C ILE A 149 -7.63 9.37 5.44
N GLY A 150 -7.27 8.73 6.55
CA GLY A 150 -7.48 7.32 6.84
C GLY A 150 -8.70 7.07 7.72
N GLU A 151 -9.41 5.99 7.40
CA GLU A 151 -10.49 5.40 8.19
C GLU A 151 -9.96 4.21 8.99
N LEU A 152 -10.23 4.18 10.29
CA LEU A 152 -9.91 3.03 11.13
C LEU A 152 -11.02 1.98 11.07
N ILE A 153 -10.65 0.74 10.75
CA ILE A 153 -11.52 -0.43 10.72
C ILE A 153 -11.10 -1.40 11.81
N GLY A 154 -12.07 -2.11 12.41
CA GLY A 154 -11.80 -3.24 13.31
C GLY A 154 -11.66 -2.88 14.79
N GLY A 155 -11.88 -1.63 15.19
CA GLY A 155 -11.95 -1.27 16.61
C GLY A 155 -11.71 0.21 16.93
N LYS A 156 -11.37 0.48 18.19
CA LYS A 156 -10.92 1.80 18.66
C LYS A 156 -9.41 1.93 18.47
N TYR A 157 -8.94 3.15 18.26
CA TYR A 157 -7.50 3.44 18.19
C TYR A 157 -6.89 3.47 19.59
N ASP A 158 -5.72 2.87 19.78
CA ASP A 158 -5.09 2.73 21.11
C ASP A 158 -3.88 3.66 21.32
N GLY A 159 -3.57 4.52 20.35
CA GLY A 159 -2.52 5.56 20.49
C GLY A 159 -1.26 5.31 19.65
N GLU A 160 -1.25 4.29 18.80
CA GLU A 160 -0.10 3.89 17.97
C GLU A 160 0.30 4.97 16.95
N LYS A 161 1.54 5.48 16.99
CA LYS A 161 1.95 6.59 16.11
C LYS A 161 2.44 6.15 14.72
N LEU A 162 2.60 4.85 14.51
CA LEU A 162 3.14 4.28 13.30
C LEU A 162 2.09 3.41 12.63
N LEU A 163 2.04 3.45 11.32
CA LEU A 163 1.38 2.42 10.53
C LEU A 163 2.41 1.69 9.69
N ILE A 164 2.23 0.38 9.54
CA ILE A 164 3.12 -0.45 8.75
C ILE A 164 2.38 -1.28 7.72
N ARG A 165 3.06 -1.55 6.62
CA ARG A 165 2.57 -2.40 5.55
C ARG A 165 3.74 -3.08 4.85
N PRO A 166 3.78 -4.41 4.80
CA PRO A 166 4.85 -5.11 4.10
C PRO A 166 4.57 -5.14 2.61
N ASN A 167 5.64 -5.24 1.82
CA ASN A 167 5.52 -5.49 0.40
C ASN A 167 5.06 -6.93 0.13
N ARG A 168 4.77 -7.18 -1.15
CA ARG A 168 4.48 -8.49 -1.74
C ARG A 168 5.32 -9.62 -1.14
N TRP A 169 6.63 -9.51 -1.19
CA TRP A 169 7.50 -10.63 -0.86
C TRP A 169 7.81 -10.77 0.64
N LEU A 170 7.16 -9.99 1.51
CA LEU A 170 7.48 -9.91 2.94
C LEU A 170 8.98 -9.70 3.19
N SER A 171 9.63 -8.95 2.30
CA SER A 171 11.07 -8.69 2.34
C SER A 171 11.39 -7.28 2.79
N ASP A 172 10.41 -6.39 2.68
CA ASP A 172 10.51 -4.99 3.02
C ASP A 172 9.18 -4.46 3.58
N LEU A 173 9.25 -3.38 4.35
CA LEU A 173 8.16 -2.79 5.11
C LEU A 173 8.12 -1.27 4.89
N SER A 174 6.98 -0.76 4.44
CA SER A 174 6.68 0.67 4.50
C SER A 174 6.23 1.03 5.91
N VAL A 175 6.79 2.11 6.45
CA VAL A 175 6.48 2.66 7.77
C VAL A 175 6.10 4.12 7.58
N ILE A 176 4.92 4.49 8.06
CA ILE A 176 4.40 5.86 7.94
C ILE A 176 4.05 6.40 9.32
N ASN A 177 4.30 7.69 9.53
CA ASN A 177 3.90 8.38 10.73
C ASN A 177 2.46 8.87 10.59
N ILE A 178 1.74 8.81 11.70
CA ILE A 178 0.37 9.32 11.75
C ILE A 178 0.13 10.27 12.90
N LYS A 179 -0.74 11.24 12.63
CA LYS A 179 -1.33 12.14 13.62
C LYS A 179 -2.82 11.79 13.72
N ARG A 180 -3.35 11.77 14.93
CA ARG A 180 -4.80 11.62 15.11
C ARG A 180 -5.46 12.99 15.06
N ASN A 181 -6.58 13.09 14.36
CA ASN A 181 -7.50 14.20 14.59
C ASN A 181 -8.37 13.83 15.80
N GLU A 182 -8.12 14.50 16.93
CA GLU A 182 -8.75 14.23 18.23
C GLU A 182 -10.29 14.19 18.17
N ASN A 183 -10.90 14.87 17.19
CA ASN A 183 -12.35 15.07 17.12
C ASN A 183 -13.12 14.07 16.24
N ASN A 184 -12.49 13.28 15.37
CA ASN A 184 -13.21 12.64 14.24
C ASN A 184 -12.93 11.17 13.95
N ASN A 185 -12.20 10.44 14.81
CA ASN A 185 -11.76 9.05 14.54
C ASN A 185 -11.07 8.88 13.16
N LYS A 186 -10.54 9.97 12.61
CA LYS A 186 -9.77 9.98 11.37
C LYS A 186 -8.30 9.92 11.71
N ILE A 187 -7.60 9.05 11.01
CA ILE A 187 -6.16 8.95 11.05
C ILE A 187 -5.61 9.83 9.93
N ILE A 188 -4.65 10.68 10.23
CA ILE A 188 -4.09 11.63 9.29
C ILE A 188 -2.61 11.31 9.10
N SER A 189 -2.14 11.35 7.87
CA SER A 189 -0.71 11.28 7.52
C SER A 189 -0.39 12.37 6.50
N ASP A 190 0.87 12.78 6.41
CA ASP A 190 1.33 13.62 5.30
C ASP A 190 1.20 12.82 4.00
N VAL A 191 0.50 13.38 3.02
CA VAL A 191 0.29 12.69 1.74
C VAL A 191 1.61 12.39 1.02
N ARG A 192 2.65 13.19 1.26
CA ARG A 192 3.99 12.96 0.71
C ARG A 192 4.62 11.67 1.24
N GLU A 193 4.41 11.34 2.51
CA GLU A 193 4.87 10.05 3.08
C GLU A 193 4.20 8.89 2.35
N LEU A 194 2.87 8.97 2.13
CA LEU A 194 2.10 7.95 1.41
C LEU A 194 2.56 7.78 -0.05
N PHE A 195 2.91 8.87 -0.72
CA PHE A 195 3.27 8.87 -2.14
C PHE A 195 4.73 8.53 -2.43
N CYS A 196 5.63 8.80 -1.49
CA CYS A 196 7.03 8.46 -1.63
C CYS A 196 7.25 6.95 -1.68
N ARG A 197 6.46 6.19 -0.90
CA ARG A 197 6.52 4.73 -0.89
C ARG A 197 5.15 4.03 -0.80
N PRO A 198 4.24 4.23 -1.78
CA PRO A 198 2.97 3.53 -1.81
C PRO A 198 3.21 2.02 -1.96
N LEU A 199 2.80 1.25 -0.97
CA LEU A 199 2.59 -0.20 -1.10
C LEU A 199 1.09 -0.53 -1.22
N GLY A 200 0.25 0.51 -1.28
CA GLY A 200 -1.21 0.54 -1.27
C GLY A 200 -1.76 1.32 -0.09
N SER A 201 -3.06 1.19 0.16
CA SER A 201 -3.86 2.11 0.98
C SER A 201 -4.13 1.65 2.42
N ALA A 202 -3.94 0.36 2.72
CA ALA A 202 -4.29 -0.23 4.02
C ALA A 202 -3.07 -0.55 4.90
N TYR A 203 -3.03 -0.08 6.13
CA TYR A 203 -1.88 -0.28 7.03
C TYR A 203 -2.32 -0.72 8.42
N ILE A 204 -1.46 -1.48 9.13
CA ILE A 204 -1.71 -1.81 10.54
C ILE A 204 -1.10 -0.77 11.45
N PRO A 205 -1.86 -0.26 12.44
CA PRO A 205 -1.30 0.54 13.52
C PRO A 205 -0.41 -0.29 14.44
N VAL A 206 0.81 0.17 14.68
CA VAL A 206 1.80 -0.51 15.53
C VAL A 206 2.54 0.45 16.47
N THR A 207 3.01 -0.10 17.58
CA THR A 207 4.04 0.53 18.41
C THR A 207 5.43 0.29 17.82
N GLU A 208 6.45 0.97 18.35
CA GLU A 208 7.85 0.75 17.98
C GLU A 208 8.31 -0.68 18.32
N ASP A 209 7.90 -1.22 19.48
CA ASP A 209 8.22 -2.59 19.90
C ASP A 209 7.62 -3.65 18.96
N GLU A 210 6.39 -3.40 18.48
CA GLU A 210 5.70 -4.27 17.53
C GLU A 210 6.35 -4.22 16.14
N LEU A 211 6.73 -3.01 15.68
CA LEU A 211 7.51 -2.85 14.46
C LEU A 211 8.81 -3.65 14.54
N PHE A 212 9.57 -3.50 15.63
CA PHE A 212 10.83 -4.24 15.83
C PHE A 212 10.61 -5.76 15.84
N SER A 213 9.52 -6.22 16.48
CA SER A 213 9.14 -7.63 16.50
C SER A 213 8.82 -8.17 15.10
N VAL A 214 8.14 -7.40 14.26
CA VAL A 214 7.85 -7.77 12.86
C VAL A 214 9.14 -7.88 12.05
N LEU A 215 10.02 -6.88 12.15
CA LEU A 215 11.28 -6.86 11.40
C LEU A 215 12.16 -8.07 11.71
N ILE A 216 12.31 -8.42 12.99
CA ILE A 216 13.09 -9.59 13.40
C ILE A 216 12.43 -10.88 12.92
N LYS A 217 11.13 -11.06 13.16
CA LYS A 217 10.45 -12.34 12.95
C LYS A 217 10.41 -12.75 11.48
N PHE A 218 10.31 -11.78 10.57
CA PHE A 218 10.32 -12.03 9.13
C PHE A 218 11.67 -11.80 8.48
N ASN A 219 12.70 -11.40 9.24
CA ASN A 219 13.98 -10.96 8.70
C ASN A 219 13.78 -9.91 7.59
N MET A 220 12.85 -8.98 7.82
CA MET A 220 12.52 -7.89 6.89
C MET A 220 13.48 -6.74 7.10
N ARG A 221 13.77 -6.02 6.01
CA ARG A 221 14.32 -4.68 6.12
C ARG A 221 13.17 -3.70 6.36
N ALA A 222 13.41 -2.68 7.19
CA ALA A 222 12.68 -1.43 7.06
C ALA A 222 13.41 -0.61 6.00
N GLY A 223 13.20 -0.96 4.73
CA GLY A 223 13.70 -0.20 3.62
C GLY A 223 13.23 1.24 3.77
N GLY A 224 14.19 2.16 3.64
CA GLY A 224 13.88 3.56 3.72
C GLY A 224 12.95 4.04 2.61
N PHE A 225 12.49 5.28 2.71
CA PHE A 225 12.03 6.00 1.53
C PHE A 225 13.18 6.08 0.49
N PRO A 226 12.87 6.31 -0.79
CA PRO A 226 13.90 6.70 -1.75
C PRO A 226 14.73 7.86 -1.22
N LYS A 227 16.04 7.91 -1.51
CA LYS A 227 16.95 8.93 -0.95
C LYS A 227 16.42 10.35 -1.15
N ASP A 228 15.88 10.64 -2.33
CA ASP A 228 15.36 11.97 -2.65
C ASP A 228 14.02 12.27 -1.96
N CYS A 229 13.26 11.24 -1.57
CA CYS A 229 12.06 11.44 -0.75
C CYS A 229 12.40 11.98 0.63
N TYR A 230 13.50 11.54 1.24
CA TYR A 230 13.95 12.09 2.52
C TYR A 230 14.24 13.59 2.46
N LYS A 231 14.76 14.09 1.34
CA LYS A 231 14.97 15.53 1.12
C LYS A 231 13.64 16.28 1.03
N VAL A 232 12.69 15.72 0.27
CA VAL A 232 11.36 16.33 0.08
C VAL A 232 10.52 16.33 1.36
N LEU A 233 10.74 15.33 2.23
CA LEU A 233 10.14 15.22 3.56
C LEU A 233 10.87 16.08 4.61
N GLY A 234 12.03 16.68 4.28
CA GLY A 234 12.82 17.50 5.20
C GLY A 234 13.52 16.69 6.30
N TRP A 235 13.82 15.41 6.04
CA TRP A 235 14.48 14.51 7.00
C TRP A 235 15.99 14.40 6.77
N LEU A 236 16.47 14.81 5.59
CA LEU A 236 17.88 14.95 5.26
C LEU A 236 18.10 16.36 4.73
N ASP A 237 18.98 17.11 5.38
CA ASP A 237 19.51 18.40 4.92
C ASP A 237 20.57 18.22 3.82
#